data_AF-A0A2W4C2Z9-F1
#
_entry.id   AF-A0A2W4C2Z9-F1
#
_cell.length_a   1.000
_cell.length_b   1.000
_cell.length_c   1.000
_cell.angle_alpha   90.00
_cell.angle_beta   90.00
_cell.angle_gamma   90.00
#
_symmetry.space_group_name_H-M   'P 1'
#
loop_
_entity.id
_entity.type
_entity.pdbx_description
1 polymer ?
#
loop_
_entity_poly.entity_id
_entity_poly.type
_entity_poly.pdbx_seq_one_letter_code
_entity_poly.pdbx_strand_id
1 'polypeptide(L)'
;MKRMGLGYQLSMGRRTLQARREHLDPKSRINQFDMVFGKVDMGRKDRYLEEDCMWFDVMPKVSDGGRTQCVTTDDIPLKDVQTSRGSGEGFEIVSLKRRPVEMRELMPPKEYLDPAKWGFPISEK
;
A
#
# COMPACT_ATOMS: atom_id res chain seq x y z
N MET A 1 15.64 -3.83 -17.60
CA MET A 1 16.49 -4.39 -16.52
C MET A 1 15.95 -5.76 -16.15
N LYS A 2 16.79 -6.81 -16.12
CA LYS A 2 16.36 -8.18 -15.74
C LYS A 2 16.24 -8.26 -14.21
N ARG A 3 15.05 -8.56 -13.66
CA ARG A 3 14.87 -8.73 -12.21
C ARG A 3 15.12 -10.19 -11.82
N MET A 4 15.75 -10.42 -10.66
CA MET A 4 16.04 -11.75 -10.11
C MET A 4 15.36 -11.87 -8.74
N GLY A 5 14.79 -13.03 -8.44
CA GLY A 5 14.06 -13.26 -7.19
C GLY A 5 14.16 -14.70 -6.69
N LEU A 6 13.74 -14.90 -5.44
CA LEU A 6 13.67 -16.21 -4.79
C LEU A 6 12.22 -16.69 -4.78
N GLY A 7 11.94 -17.82 -5.42
CA GLY A 7 10.68 -18.53 -5.30
C GLY A 7 10.77 -19.58 -4.20
N TYR A 8 9.77 -19.63 -3.33
CA TYR A 8 9.63 -20.64 -2.30
C TYR A 8 8.37 -21.47 -2.55
N GLN A 9 8.50 -22.80 -2.49
CA GLN A 9 7.40 -23.72 -2.69
C GLN A 9 7.37 -24.77 -1.58
N LEU A 10 6.18 -24.91 -1.00
CA LEU A 10 5.82 -25.92 -0.02
C LEU A 10 4.87 -26.92 -0.65
N SER A 11 5.21 -28.19 -0.59
CA SER A 11 4.30 -29.31 -0.81
C SER A 11 4.56 -30.35 0.28
N MET A 12 3.60 -31.23 0.60
CA MET A 12 3.70 -32.15 1.75
C MET A 12 5.08 -32.82 1.84
N GLY A 13 5.86 -32.45 2.86
CA GLY A 13 7.20 -32.97 3.13
C GLY A 13 8.36 -32.37 2.31
N ARG A 14 8.11 -31.50 1.33
CA ARG A 14 9.13 -30.92 0.46
C ARG A 14 9.14 -29.40 0.54
N ARG A 15 10.29 -28.86 0.95
CA ARG A 15 10.59 -27.42 0.92
C ARG A 15 11.59 -27.17 -0.18
N THR A 16 11.21 -26.37 -1.17
CA THR A 16 12.09 -25.98 -2.27
C THR A 16 12.24 -24.48 -2.32
N LEU A 17 13.48 -24.01 -2.26
CA LEU A 17 13.86 -22.63 -2.51
C LEU A 17 14.60 -22.59 -3.84
N GLN A 18 14.14 -21.76 -4.78
CA GLN A 18 14.70 -21.66 -6.11
C GLN A 18 14.98 -20.20 -6.44
N ALA A 19 16.22 -19.88 -6.81
CA ALA A 19 16.51 -18.62 -7.49
C ALA A 19 15.92 -18.68 -8.89
N ARG A 20 14.93 -17.85 -9.17
CA ARG A 20 14.30 -17.77 -10.49
C ARG A 20 14.68 -16.46 -11.16
N ARG A 21 15.01 -16.56 -12.44
CA ARG A 21 15.06 -15.40 -13.32
C ARG A 21 13.65 -15.16 -13.85
N GLU A 22 13.27 -13.90 -13.87
CA GLU A 22 12.00 -13.42 -14.39
C GLU A 22 11.68 -14.05 -15.75
N HIS A 23 10.57 -14.79 -15.82
CA HIS A 23 9.94 -15.13 -17.09
C HIS A 23 8.98 -13.99 -17.41
N LEU A 24 9.50 -12.96 -18.08
CA LEU A 24 8.68 -11.90 -18.65
C LEU A 24 7.78 -12.55 -19.71
N ASP A 25 6.51 -12.85 -19.39
CA ASP A 25 5.50 -12.93 -20.45
C ASP A 25 5.50 -11.55 -21.13
N PRO A 26 5.85 -11.45 -22.43
CA PRO A 26 5.91 -10.17 -23.12
C PRO A 26 4.59 -9.38 -23.04
N LYS A 27 3.46 -10.07 -22.75
CA LYS A 27 2.13 -9.48 -22.63
C LYS A 27 1.78 -9.06 -21.20
N SER A 28 2.47 -9.58 -20.18
CA SER A 28 2.19 -9.24 -18.78
C SER A 28 3.11 -8.13 -18.29
N ARG A 29 2.54 -6.96 -17.97
CA ARG A 29 3.26 -5.88 -17.27
C ARG A 29 3.42 -6.14 -15.76
N ILE A 30 2.88 -7.25 -15.25
CA ILE A 30 2.78 -7.56 -13.82
C ILE A 30 3.73 -8.71 -13.50
N ASN A 31 4.69 -8.44 -12.63
CA ASN A 31 5.67 -9.40 -12.15
C ASN A 31 5.05 -10.33 -11.10
N GLN A 32 5.38 -11.63 -11.16
CA GLN A 32 4.90 -12.63 -10.20
C GLN A 32 5.35 -12.35 -8.76
N PHE A 33 6.52 -11.70 -8.58
CA PHE A 33 7.02 -11.32 -7.27
C PHE A 33 6.29 -10.11 -6.69
N ASP A 34 5.87 -9.17 -7.54
CA ASP A 34 5.15 -7.95 -7.13
C ASP A 34 3.72 -8.27 -6.65
N MET A 35 3.11 -9.32 -7.22
CA MET A 35 1.80 -9.82 -6.77
C MET A 35 1.78 -10.31 -5.32
N VAL A 36 2.92 -10.80 -4.79
CA VAL A 36 2.99 -11.28 -3.40
C VAL A 36 2.77 -10.15 -2.40
N PHE A 37 3.19 -8.93 -2.76
CA PHE A 37 3.03 -7.75 -1.92
C PHE A 37 1.77 -6.93 -2.27
N GLY A 38 1.00 -7.35 -3.28
CA GLY A 38 -0.19 -6.62 -3.74
C GLY A 38 0.11 -5.26 -4.37
N LYS A 39 1.38 -4.93 -4.66
CA LYS A 39 1.80 -3.66 -5.26
C LYS A 39 2.82 -3.87 -6.39
N VAL A 40 2.59 -3.25 -7.54
CA VAL A 40 3.45 -3.34 -8.74
C VAL A 40 4.15 -2.01 -8.95
N ASP A 41 5.49 -2.05 -9.00
CA ASP A 41 6.32 -0.88 -9.27
C ASP A 41 6.08 -0.37 -10.69
N MET A 42 5.66 0.88 -10.82
CA MET A 42 5.38 1.51 -12.12
C MET A 42 6.63 2.09 -12.78
N GLY A 43 7.79 2.05 -12.13
CA GLY A 43 9.05 2.61 -12.61
C GLY A 43 9.08 4.14 -12.68
N ARG A 44 8.06 4.80 -12.11
CA ARG A 44 7.93 6.26 -12.07
C ARG A 44 8.32 6.75 -10.68
N LYS A 45 9.25 7.71 -10.66
CA LYS A 45 9.64 8.45 -9.45
C LYS A 45 9.02 9.85 -9.47
N ASP A 46 8.79 10.39 -8.29
CA ASP A 46 8.29 11.74 -8.09
C ASP A 46 8.85 12.32 -6.80
N ARG A 47 8.64 13.62 -6.59
CA ARG A 47 9.06 14.30 -5.35
C ARG A 47 7.95 15.22 -4.86
N TYR A 48 7.53 15.00 -3.62
CA TYR A 48 6.46 15.76 -2.96
C TYR A 48 6.90 16.21 -1.58
N LEU A 49 6.71 17.49 -1.25
CA LEU A 49 7.08 18.06 0.06
C LEU A 49 8.52 17.70 0.50
N GLU A 50 9.45 17.73 -0.46
CA GLU A 50 10.87 17.36 -0.28
C GLU A 50 11.17 15.87 -0.05
N GLU A 51 10.16 15.01 -0.09
CA GLU A 51 10.30 13.56 -0.01
C GLU A 51 10.27 12.94 -1.41
N ASP A 52 11.22 12.05 -1.67
CA ASP A 52 11.22 11.24 -2.89
C ASP A 52 10.25 10.06 -2.71
N CYS A 53 9.43 9.80 -3.74
CA CYS A 53 8.52 8.68 -3.75
C CYS A 53 8.52 7.93 -5.08
N MET A 54 8.12 6.67 -5.03
CA MET A 54 7.94 5.80 -6.20
C MET A 54 6.48 5.46 -6.36
N TRP A 55 6.03 5.43 -7.60
CA TRP A 55 4.65 5.10 -7.93
C TRP A 55 4.45 3.60 -8.02
N PHE A 56 3.39 3.14 -7.37
CA PHE A 56 2.97 1.75 -7.38
C PHE A 56 1.51 1.64 -7.82
N ASP A 57 1.20 0.62 -8.62
CA ASP A 57 -0.16 0.13 -8.81
C ASP A 57 -0.48 -0.84 -7.65
N VAL A 58 -1.40 -0.46 -6.78
CA VAL A 58 -1.78 -1.22 -5.58
C VAL A 58 -3.08 -2.02 -5.78
N MET A 59 -3.65 -1.99 -6.99
CA MET A 59 -4.76 -2.85 -7.39
C MET A 59 -4.46 -3.50 -8.75
N PRO A 60 -3.34 -4.24 -8.87
CA PRO A 60 -2.98 -4.87 -10.12
C PRO A 60 -4.03 -5.90 -10.55
N LYS A 61 -4.33 -5.94 -11.85
CA LYS A 61 -5.31 -6.83 -12.51
C LYS A 61 -6.79 -6.50 -12.29
N VAL A 62 -7.10 -5.33 -11.75
CA VAL A 62 -8.48 -4.82 -11.73
C VAL A 62 -8.75 -4.08 -13.06
N SER A 63 -9.81 -4.46 -13.78
CA SER A 63 -10.14 -3.90 -15.10
C SER A 63 -11.09 -2.71 -15.05
N ASP A 64 -11.93 -2.65 -14.02
CA ASP A 64 -13.06 -1.72 -13.91
C ASP A 64 -12.79 -0.58 -12.90
N GLY A 65 -11.55 -0.49 -12.44
CA GLY A 65 -11.02 0.53 -11.55
C GLY A 65 -9.52 0.34 -11.37
N GLY A 66 -8.86 1.33 -10.79
CA GLY A 66 -7.44 1.31 -10.52
C GLY A 66 -7.12 2.11 -9.27
N ARG A 67 -5.98 1.80 -8.66
CA ARG A 67 -5.44 2.60 -7.57
C ARG A 67 -3.94 2.65 -7.67
N THR A 68 -3.42 3.87 -7.70
CA THR A 68 -1.98 4.12 -7.75
C THR A 68 -1.57 5.01 -6.60
N GLN A 69 -0.40 4.75 -6.03
CA GLN A 69 0.12 5.49 -4.89
C GLN A 69 1.56 5.92 -5.13
N CYS A 70 1.90 7.15 -4.76
CA CYS A 70 3.30 7.56 -4.62
C CYS A 70 3.74 7.33 -3.18
N VAL A 71 4.68 6.41 -2.98
CA VAL A 71 5.07 5.90 -1.66
C VAL A 71 6.55 6.16 -1.42
N THR A 72 6.89 6.66 -0.24
CA THR A 72 8.27 6.86 0.21
C THR A 72 8.99 5.54 0.44
N THR A 73 10.30 5.59 0.71
CA THR A 73 11.11 4.40 1.01
C THR A 73 10.70 3.68 2.30
N ASP A 74 10.03 4.38 3.22
CA ASP A 74 9.49 3.86 4.48
C ASP A 74 7.98 3.58 4.43
N ASP A 75 7.45 3.35 3.24
CA ASP A 75 6.06 2.93 2.99
C ASP A 75 4.97 3.97 3.37
N ILE A 76 5.30 5.26 3.38
CA ILE A 76 4.31 6.34 3.59
C ILE A 76 3.74 6.81 2.24
N PRO A 77 2.42 6.73 2.01
CA PRO A 77 1.80 7.26 0.79
C PRO A 77 1.70 8.78 0.87
N LEU A 78 2.36 9.48 -0.06
CA LEU A 78 2.28 10.94 -0.21
C LEU A 78 1.11 11.36 -1.11
N LYS A 79 0.74 10.47 -2.05
CA LYS A 79 -0.37 10.69 -2.97
C LYS A 79 -1.06 9.38 -3.27
N ASP A 80 -2.38 9.43 -3.38
CA ASP A 80 -3.24 8.32 -3.77
C ASP A 80 -4.17 8.79 -4.88
N VAL A 81 -4.27 7.99 -5.93
CA VAL A 81 -5.17 8.23 -7.05
C VAL A 81 -5.94 6.94 -7.29
N GLN A 82 -7.22 6.99 -6.98
CA GLN A 82 -8.19 5.94 -7.25
C GLN A 82 -9.05 6.34 -8.44
N THR A 83 -9.23 5.41 -9.37
CA THR A 83 -10.07 5.58 -10.54
C THR A 83 -11.11 4.47 -10.59
N SER A 84 -12.31 4.83 -11.01
CA SER A 84 -13.40 3.90 -11.30
C SER A 84 -14.10 4.31 -12.59
N ARG A 85 -15.06 3.52 -13.06
CA ARG A 85 -15.89 3.89 -14.22
C ARG A 85 -16.64 5.22 -13.96
N GLY A 86 -16.10 6.30 -14.54
CA GLY A 86 -16.76 7.62 -14.56
C GLY A 86 -16.43 8.54 -13.38
N SER A 87 -15.60 8.11 -12.43
CA SER A 87 -15.19 8.94 -11.29
C SER A 87 -13.77 8.61 -10.84
N GLY A 88 -13.17 9.54 -10.12
CA GLY A 88 -11.91 9.31 -9.44
C GLY A 88 -11.91 10.06 -8.12
N GLU A 89 -11.25 9.46 -7.14
CA GLU A 89 -11.00 10.06 -5.85
C GLU A 89 -9.53 9.87 -5.49
N GLY A 90 -9.06 10.61 -4.50
CA GLY A 90 -7.67 10.53 -4.12
C GLY A 90 -7.33 11.58 -3.10
N PHE A 91 -6.11 11.51 -2.61
CA PHE A 91 -5.57 12.52 -1.74
C PHE A 91 -4.15 12.86 -2.13
N GLU A 92 -3.74 14.05 -1.77
CA GLU A 92 -2.36 14.49 -1.76
C GLU A 92 -2.09 15.06 -0.37
N ILE A 93 -0.99 14.65 0.25
CA ILE A 93 -0.65 15.19 1.56
C ILE A 93 -0.30 16.68 1.44
N VAL A 94 -0.76 17.48 2.39
CA VAL A 94 -0.47 18.92 2.43
C VAL A 94 0.71 19.28 3.32
N SER A 95 1.08 18.37 4.23
CA SER A 95 2.23 18.54 5.14
C SER A 95 2.72 17.18 5.62
N LEU A 96 4.04 17.02 5.76
CA LEU A 96 4.66 15.88 6.43
C LEU A 96 5.62 16.39 7.51
N LYS A 97 5.57 15.79 8.70
CA LYS A 97 6.52 16.07 9.78
C LYS A 97 7.05 14.76 10.34
N ARG A 98 8.33 14.49 10.13
CA ARG A 98 9.00 13.30 10.65
C ARG A 98 9.55 13.57 12.05
N ARG A 99 8.96 12.94 13.06
CA ARG A 99 9.46 12.96 14.44
C ARG A 99 8.95 11.75 15.22
N PRO A 100 9.57 11.41 16.36
CA PRO A 100 8.95 10.54 17.35
C PRO A 100 7.59 11.10 17.78
N VAL A 101 6.60 10.21 17.90
CA VAL A 101 5.25 10.54 18.36
C VAL A 101 5.02 9.86 19.70
N GLU A 102 4.65 10.65 20.71
CA GLU A 102 4.35 10.14 22.03
C GLU A 102 2.98 9.42 22.03
N MET A 103 2.83 8.37 22.82
CA MET A 103 1.58 7.59 22.89
C MET A 103 0.36 8.45 23.20
N ARG A 104 0.51 9.48 24.04
CA ARG A 104 -0.56 10.42 24.38
C ARG A 104 -1.09 11.22 23.19
N GLU A 105 -0.28 11.41 22.15
CA GLU A 105 -0.68 12.11 20.93
C GLU A 105 -1.44 11.20 19.96
N LEU A 106 -1.21 9.89 20.05
CA LEU A 106 -1.94 8.87 19.30
C LEU A 106 -3.29 8.55 19.94
N MET A 107 -3.46 8.84 21.23
CA MET A 107 -4.73 8.61 21.91
C MET A 107 -5.77 9.61 21.42
N PRO A 108 -6.90 9.14 20.87
CA PRO A 108 -8.00 10.03 20.56
C PRO A 108 -8.51 10.69 21.85
N PRO A 109 -9.10 11.89 21.77
CA PRO A 109 -9.83 12.49 22.88
C PRO A 109 -10.76 11.47 23.54
N LYS A 110 -10.76 11.41 24.87
CA LYS A 110 -11.56 10.44 25.64
C LYS A 110 -13.04 10.48 25.30
N GLU A 111 -13.53 11.66 24.91
CA GLU A 111 -14.91 11.89 24.47
C GLU A 111 -15.27 11.07 23.22
N TYR A 112 -14.32 10.80 22.33
CA TYR A 112 -14.54 9.92 21.18
C TYR A 112 -14.61 8.43 21.57
N LEU A 113 -14.11 8.08 22.75
CA LEU A 113 -14.16 6.71 23.27
C LEU A 113 -15.35 6.48 24.22
N ASP A 114 -16.12 7.52 24.55
CA ASP A 114 -17.28 7.43 25.43
C ASP A 114 -18.52 7.02 24.63
N PRO A 115 -19.04 5.79 24.78
CA PRO A 115 -20.20 5.32 24.01
C PRO A 115 -21.44 6.18 24.22
N ALA A 116 -21.58 6.83 25.39
CA ALA A 116 -22.70 7.73 25.65
C ALA A 116 -22.70 8.96 24.73
N LYS A 117 -21.52 9.44 24.30
CA LYS A 117 -21.39 10.52 23.30
C LYS A 117 -21.83 10.09 21.90
N TRP A 118 -21.84 8.80 21.62
CA TRP A 118 -22.33 8.22 20.38
C TRP A 118 -23.79 7.76 20.47
N GLY A 119 -24.46 8.02 21.61
CA GLY A 119 -25.86 7.62 21.83
C GLY A 119 -26.04 6.14 22.16
N PHE A 120 -24.96 5.41 22.51
CA PHE A 120 -25.10 4.05 23.01
C PHE A 120 -25.43 4.08 24.51
N PRO A 121 -26.52 3.42 24.94
CA PRO A 121 -26.82 3.28 26.36
C PRO A 121 -25.77 2.38 27.00
N ILE A 122 -25.12 2.86 28.06
CA ILE A 122 -24.28 2.02 28.90
C ILE A 122 -25.22 1.20 29.77
N SER A 123 -25.50 -0.06 29.39
CA SER A 123 -26.28 -0.94 30.27
C SER A 123 -25.42 -1.29 31.48
N GLU A 124 -25.72 -0.70 32.63
CA GLU A 124 -25.19 -1.18 33.90
C GLU A 124 -25.76 -2.59 34.15
N LYS A 125 -24.87 -3.56 34.33
CA LYS A 125 -25.21 -4.92 34.75
C LYS A 125 -24.84 -5.10 36.22
#